data_AF-A0A392SJD8-F1
#
_entry.id   AF-A0A392SJD8-F1
#
_cell.length_a   1.000
_cell.length_b   1.000
_cell.length_c   1.000
_cell.angle_alpha   90.00
_cell.angle_beta   90.00
_cell.angle_gamma   90.00
#
_symmetry.space_group_name_H-M   'P 1'
#
loop_
_entity.id
_entity.type
_entity.pdbx_description
1 polymer ?
#
loop_
_entity_poly.entity_id
_entity_poly.type
_entity_poly.pdbx_seq_one_letter_code
_entity_poly.pdbx_strand_id
1 'polypeptide(L)'
;MHRDTPIFVLATAGMRRIKRDDAYRVLEDVEAVVKDHSFMFDKRWIRVLSGKEEAYYGWVALNYKMGSFDDHHLPGSSTLGLVDL
;
A
#
# COMPACT_ATOMS: atom_id res chain seq x y z
N MET A 1 -10.57 -13.49 16.04
CA MET A 1 -9.22 -14.05 15.78
C MET A 1 -8.43 -13.17 14.79
N HIS A 2 -8.60 -11.83 14.81
CA HIS A 2 -7.99 -10.93 13.81
C HIS A 2 -6.98 -9.93 14.39
N ARG A 3 -6.72 -9.98 15.70
CA ARG A 3 -5.93 -8.96 16.42
C ARG A 3 -4.48 -8.86 15.95
N ASP A 4 -3.95 -9.91 15.34
CA ASP A 4 -2.60 -9.97 14.80
C ASP A 4 -2.55 -9.75 13.28
N THR A 5 -3.70 -9.53 12.64
CA THR A 5 -3.80 -9.30 11.19
C THR A 5 -3.77 -7.80 10.90
N PRO A 6 -2.70 -7.27 10.26
CA PRO A 6 -2.65 -5.85 9.91
C PRO A 6 -3.64 -5.50 8.80
N ILE A 7 -4.26 -4.33 8.90
CA ILE A 7 -5.09 -3.75 7.85
C ILE A 7 -4.50 -2.44 7.34
N PHE A 8 -4.43 -2.29 6.02
CA PHE A 8 -3.93 -1.11 5.33
C PHE A 8 -5.03 -0.56 4.41
N VAL A 9 -5.25 0.75 4.40
CA VAL A 9 -6.16 1.41 3.46
C VAL A 9 -5.39 2.50 2.72
N LEU A 10 -5.04 2.21 1.48
CA LEU A 10 -4.15 3.02 0.66
C LEU A 10 -4.93 3.58 -0.53
N ALA A 11 -5.37 4.83 -0.43
CA ALA A 11 -6.12 5.48 -1.50
C ALA A 11 -5.20 6.04 -2.59
N THR A 12 -5.68 6.06 -3.84
CA THR A 12 -4.88 6.45 -5.01
C THR A 12 -5.40 7.73 -5.68
N ALA A 13 -5.35 7.82 -7.02
CA ALA A 13 -5.54 9.05 -7.79
C ALA A 13 -6.83 9.80 -7.49
N GLY A 14 -7.94 9.09 -7.22
CA GLY A 14 -9.22 9.73 -6.90
C GLY A 14 -9.13 10.65 -5.69
N MET A 15 -8.51 10.20 -4.60
CA MET A 15 -8.36 11.00 -3.38
C MET A 15 -7.33 12.12 -3.50
N ARG A 16 -6.39 12.01 -4.45
CA ARG A 16 -5.44 13.11 -4.78
C ARG A 16 -6.13 14.28 -5.52
N ARG A 17 -7.25 14.01 -6.20
CA ARG A 17 -7.94 14.99 -7.07
C ARG A 17 -8.93 15.89 -6.34
N ILE A 18 -9.37 15.50 -5.15
CA ILE A 18 -10.29 16.29 -4.34
C ILE A 18 -9.52 17.25 -3.41
N LYS A 19 -10.23 18.17 -2.76
CA LYS A 19 -9.60 19.08 -1.80
C LYS A 19 -9.00 18.28 -0.64
N ARG A 20 -7.85 18.74 -0.14
CA ARG A 20 -7.10 18.07 0.91
C ARG A 20 -7.94 17.82 2.17
N ASP A 21 -8.75 18.79 2.58
CA ASP A 21 -9.59 18.67 3.77
C ASP A 21 -10.73 17.66 3.59
N ASP A 22 -11.31 17.60 2.38
CA ASP A 22 -12.33 16.61 2.05
C ASP A 22 -11.72 15.20 2.04
N ALA A 23 -10.50 15.05 1.50
CA ALA A 23 -9.77 13.78 1.55
C ALA A 23 -9.46 13.34 2.98
N TYR A 24 -9.06 14.27 3.85
CA TYR A 24 -8.82 13.95 5.26
C TYR A 24 -10.06 13.49 5.98
N ARG A 25 -11.21 14.15 5.77
CA ARG A 25 -12.48 13.75 6.38
C ARG A 25 -12.86 12.33 6.00
N VAL A 26 -12.75 11.97 4.72
CA VAL A 26 -13.01 10.60 4.25
C VAL A 26 -12.07 9.59 4.93
N LEU A 27 -10.78 9.92 5.08
CA LEU A 27 -9.83 9.02 5.74
C LEU A 27 -10.09 8.90 7.25
N GLU A 28 -10.59 9.95 7.91
CA GLU A 28 -11.02 9.90 9.31
C GLU A 28 -12.24 8.98 9.48
N ASP A 29 -13.21 9.04 8.57
CA ASP A 29 -14.37 8.14 8.57
C ASP A 29 -13.92 6.68 8.36
N VAL A 30 -12.98 6.43 7.45
CA VAL A 30 -12.37 5.10 7.26
C VAL A 30 -11.63 4.64 8.52
N GLU A 31 -10.87 5.53 9.17
CA GLU A 31 -10.18 5.22 10.43
C GLU A 31 -11.17 4.82 11.53
N ALA A 32 -12.32 5.50 11.64
CA ALA A 32 -13.37 5.16 12.58
C ALA A 32 -13.94 3.74 12.31
N VAL A 33 -14.21 3.41 11.04
CA VAL A 33 -14.69 2.07 10.66
C VAL A 33 -13.64 0.99 10.98
N VAL A 34 -12.36 1.24 10.66
CA VAL A 34 -11.28 0.28 10.94
C VAL A 34 -11.13 0.04 12.45
N LYS A 35 -11.24 1.08 13.28
CA LYS A 35 -11.16 0.99 14.75
C LYS A 35 -12.25 0.14 15.37
N ASP A 36 -13.44 0.10 14.78
CA ASP A 36 -14.55 -0.73 15.25
C ASP A 36 -14.33 -2.23 14.99
N HIS A 37 -13.31 -2.59 14.20
CA HIS A 37 -12.96 -3.97 13.89
C HIS A 37 -11.73 -4.45 14.66
N SER A 38 -11.65 -5.77 14.87
CA SER A 38 -10.57 -6.38 15.66
C SER A 38 -9.23 -6.57 14.93
N PHE A 39 -8.98 -5.87 13.81
CA PHE A 39 -7.71 -5.94 13.07
C PHE A 39 -6.61 -5.13 13.76
N MET A 40 -5.34 -5.51 13.54
CA MET A 40 -4.21 -4.65 13.90
C MET A 40 -4.19 -3.45 12.96
N PHE A 41 -4.18 -2.22 13.49
CA PHE A 41 -4.12 -1.02 12.67
C PHE A 41 -3.16 0.03 13.25
N ASP A 42 -2.67 0.90 12.37
CA ASP A 42 -1.97 2.14 12.71
C ASP A 42 -2.53 3.26 11.83
N LYS A 43 -2.74 4.46 12.37
CA LYS A 43 -3.26 5.60 11.61
C LYS A 43 -2.42 5.90 10.36
N ARG A 44 -1.11 5.63 10.40
CA ARG A 44 -0.19 5.82 9.27
C ARG A 44 -0.46 4.86 8.10
N TRP A 45 -1.24 3.80 8.31
CA TRP A 45 -1.60 2.80 7.29
C TRP A 45 -2.89 3.17 6.54
N ILE A 46 -3.58 4.23 6.97
CA ILE A 46 -4.79 4.78 6.35
C ILE A 46 -4.42 6.12 5.73
N ARG A 47 -4.06 6.12 4.44
CA ARG A 47 -3.52 7.32 3.78
C ARG A 47 -3.67 7.30 2.27
N VAL A 48 -3.50 8.46 1.67
CA VAL A 48 -3.36 8.60 0.21
C VAL A 48 -1.90 8.30 -0.17
N LEU A 49 -1.69 7.41 -1.13
CA LEU A 49 -0.38 7.19 -1.74
C LEU A 49 -0.04 8.31 -2.71
N SER A 50 1.24 8.57 -2.89
CA SER A 50 1.72 9.23 -4.11
C SER A 50 1.75 8.23 -5.28
N GLY A 51 1.72 8.73 -6.52
CA GLY A 51 1.87 7.86 -7.69
C GLY A 51 3.23 7.13 -7.74
N LYS A 52 4.25 7.71 -7.12
CA LYS A 52 5.57 7.09 -6.99
C LYS A 52 5.55 5.89 -6.05
N GLU A 53 4.86 5.99 -4.92
CA GLU A 53 4.69 4.86 -3.99
C GLU A 53 3.86 3.75 -4.61
N GLU A 54 2.80 4.10 -5.35
CA GLU A 54 1.99 3.17 -6.13
C GLU A 54 2.87 2.36 -7.12
N ALA A 55 3.75 3.04 -7.86
CA ALA A 55 4.72 2.40 -8.74
C ALA A 55 5.73 1.50 -7.99
N TYR A 56 6.23 1.94 -6.83
CA TYR A 56 7.13 1.14 -6.01
C TYR A 56 6.47 -0.13 -5.49
N TYR A 57 5.22 -0.06 -5.02
CA TYR A 57 4.50 -1.25 -4.57
C TYR A 57 4.24 -2.22 -5.72
N GLY A 58 3.90 -1.72 -6.92
CA GLY A 58 3.80 -2.55 -8.12
C GLY A 58 5.12 -3.26 -8.44
N TRP A 59 6.23 -2.52 -8.43
CA TRP A 59 7.56 -3.08 -8.72
C TRP A 59 7.98 -4.12 -7.69
N VAL A 60 7.74 -3.88 -6.40
CA VAL A 60 8.00 -4.84 -5.32
C VAL A 60 7.13 -6.09 -5.50
N ALA A 61 5.84 -5.93 -5.81
CA ALA A 61 4.94 -7.06 -6.02
C ALA A 61 5.38 -7.94 -7.20
N LEU A 62 5.79 -7.33 -8.32
CA LEU A 62 6.34 -8.05 -9.46
C LEU A 62 7.57 -8.86 -9.07
N ASN A 63 8.57 -8.20 -8.49
CA ASN A 63 9.86 -8.83 -8.19
C ASN A 63 9.73 -9.88 -7.08
N TYR A 64 8.84 -9.68 -6.10
CA TYR A 64 8.50 -10.71 -5.12
C TYR A 64 7.89 -11.93 -5.81
N LYS A 65 6.91 -11.73 -6.70
CA LYS A 65 6.26 -12.82 -7.42
C LYS A 65 7.23 -13.61 -8.31
N MET A 66 8.25 -12.94 -8.84
CA MET A 66 9.27 -13.52 -9.72
C MET A 66 10.46 -14.14 -8.96
N GLY A 67 10.45 -14.14 -7.63
CA GLY A 67 11.54 -14.67 -6.81
C GLY A 67 12.83 -13.84 -6.91
N SER A 68 12.72 -12.59 -7.37
CA SER A 68 13.86 -11.67 -7.55
C SER A 68 14.50 -11.24 -6.23
N PHE A 69 13.87 -11.56 -5.09
CA PHE A 69 14.34 -11.26 -3.74
C PHE A 69 14.78 -12.50 -2.95
N ASP A 70 14.76 -13.69 -3.55
CA ASP A 70 15.10 -14.93 -2.85
C ASP A 70 16.62 -15.10 -2.74
N ASP A 71 17.09 -15.60 -1.59
CA ASP A 71 18.53 -15.82 -1.29
C ASP A 71 19.25 -16.80 -2.25
N HIS A 72 18.49 -17.56 -3.04
CA HIS A 72 19.02 -18.44 -4.09
C HIS A 72 19.34 -17.71 -5.40
N HIS A 73 19.31 -16.37 -5.40
CA HIS A 73 19.76 -15.56 -6.52
C HIS A 73 21.21 -15.89 -6.90
N LEU A 74 21.36 -16.46 -8.10
CA LEU A 74 22.66 -16.67 -8.72
C LEU A 74 23.36 -15.30 -8.86
N PRO A 75 24.69 -15.21 -8.69
CA PRO A 75 25.41 -13.98 -8.92
C PRO A 75 25.11 -13.43 -10.33
N GLY A 76 24.40 -12.31 -10.42
CA GLY A 76 24.04 -11.64 -11.67
C GLY A 76 22.56 -11.64 -12.06
N SER A 77 21.66 -12.29 -11.31
CA SER A 77 20.22 -12.12 -11.56
C SER A 77 19.74 -10.74 -11.10
N SER A 78 19.11 -10.01 -12.01
CA SER A 78 18.67 -8.62 -11.82
C SER A 78 17.17 -8.53 -11.59
N THR A 79 16.74 -7.45 -10.94
CA THR A 79 15.32 -7.13 -10.80
C THR A 79 14.70 -6.74 -12.15
N LEU A 80 13.42 -7.03 -12.32
CA LEU A 80 12.64 -6.63 -13.48
C LEU A 80 12.08 -5.21 -13.31
N GLY A 81 12.03 -4.45 -14.40
CA GLY A 81 11.31 -3.18 -14.46
C GLY A 81 9.80 -3.40 -14.63
N LEU A 82 9.00 -2.48 -14.09
CA LEU A 82 7.54 -2.46 -14.26
C LEU A 82 7.12 -1.15 -14.93
N VAL A 83 6.20 -1.25 -15.90
CA VAL A 83 5.49 -0.11 -16.50
C VAL A 83 4.00 -0.41 -16.39
N ASP A 84 3.24 0.52 -15.85
CA ASP A 84 1.78 0.48 -15.71
C ASP A 84 1.22 1.79 -16.29
N LEU A 85 0.11 1.70 -17.05
CA LEU A 85 -0.42 2.78 -17.90
C LEU A 85 -1.76 3.33 -17.39
#